data_AF-A0A2M7BJY5-F1
#
_entry.id   AF-A0A2M7BJY5-F1
#
_cell.length_a   1.000
_cell.length_b   1.000
_cell.length_c   1.000
_cell.angle_alpha   90.00
_cell.angle_beta   90.00
_cell.angle_gamma   90.00
#
_symmetry.space_group_name_H-M   'P 1'
#
loop_
_entity.id
_entity.type
_entity.pdbx_description
1 polymer ?
#
loop_
_entity_poly.entity_id
_entity_poly.type
_entity_poly.pdbx_seq_one_letter_code
_entity_poly.pdbx_strand_id
1 'polypeptide(L)'
;MLQMPMPIYERMIGQAREGFPSEVCGILGGKGNCVSAIYPMTNTDASHEHFMMDPREQFPVVKALRLQELVMLAVYHSHPATPARLSDEDIRLARTPDISYVIVSLADPSAPEVRSFRIADKKVHSEELRIIHD
;
A
#
# COMPACT_ATOMS: atom_id res chain seq x y z
N MET A 1 -7.55 6.41 10.98
CA MET A 1 -6.85 7.53 10.30
C MET A 1 -5.40 7.17 10.22
N LEU A 2 -4.84 7.09 9.01
CA LEU A 2 -3.43 6.84 8.75
C LEU A 2 -2.73 8.16 8.43
N GLN A 3 -1.58 8.42 9.03
CA GLN A 3 -0.75 9.60 8.76
C GLN A 3 0.45 9.20 7.91
N MET A 4 0.70 9.96 6.85
CA MET A 4 1.74 9.64 5.88
C MET A 4 2.58 10.88 5.54
N PRO A 5 3.91 10.85 5.75
CA PRO A 5 4.80 11.90 5.29
C PRO A 5 4.76 12.09 3.78
N MET A 6 4.79 13.35 3.33
CA MET A 6 4.82 13.71 1.91
C MET A 6 5.90 12.93 1.11
N PRO A 7 7.15 12.74 1.61
CA PRO A 7 8.15 11.98 0.85
C PRO A 7 7.76 10.51 0.61
N ILE A 8 7.05 9.88 1.54
CA ILE A 8 6.56 8.50 1.39
C ILE A 8 5.38 8.45 0.42
N TYR A 9 4.47 9.43 0.54
CA TYR A 9 3.35 9.60 -0.38
C TYR A 9 3.82 9.72 -1.84
N GLU A 10 4.78 10.62 -2.09
CA GLU A 10 5.37 10.81 -3.42
C GLU A 10 6.12 9.57 -3.90
N ARG A 11 6.82 8.86 -3.00
CA ARG A 11 7.53 7.62 -3.35
C ARG A 11 6.58 6.52 -3.82
N MET A 12 5.41 6.36 -3.18
CA MET A 12 4.41 5.39 -3.64
C MET A 12 3.90 5.73 -5.05
N ILE A 13 3.59 7.00 -5.30
CA ILE A 13 3.15 7.47 -6.62
C ILE A 13 4.25 7.29 -7.67
N GLY A 14 5.50 7.61 -7.32
CA GLY A 14 6.67 7.41 -8.17
C GLY A 14 6.82 5.95 -8.58
N GLN A 15 6.76 5.02 -7.62
CA GLN A 15 6.81 3.59 -7.91
C GLN A 15 5.66 3.14 -8.81
N ALA A 16 4.43 3.59 -8.56
CA ALA A 16 3.28 3.25 -9.40
C ALA A 16 3.48 3.70 -10.85
N ARG A 17 4.03 4.91 -11.06
CA ARG A 17 4.35 5.43 -12.40
C ARG A 17 5.47 4.64 -13.08
N GLU A 18 6.52 4.29 -12.34
CA GLU A 18 7.65 3.50 -12.85
C GLU A 18 7.26 2.07 -13.21
N GLY A 19 6.35 1.46 -12.45
CA GLY A 19 5.87 0.09 -12.68
C GLY A 19 4.77 -0.04 -13.74
N PHE A 20 4.19 1.07 -14.19
CA PHE A 20 3.17 1.06 -15.24
C PHE A 20 3.69 0.35 -16.51
N PRO A 21 2.89 -0.53 -17.15
CA PRO A 21 1.46 -0.77 -16.92
C PRO A 21 1.14 -1.81 -15.85
N SER A 22 2.11 -2.40 -15.15
CA SER A 22 1.81 -3.42 -14.13
C SER A 22 1.41 -2.78 -12.81
N GLU A 23 0.67 -3.51 -11.98
CA GLU A 23 0.51 -3.13 -10.58
C GLU A 23 1.85 -3.24 -9.85
N VAL A 24 2.13 -2.26 -8.99
CA VAL A 24 3.20 -2.32 -8.01
C VAL A 24 2.61 -2.57 -6.63
N CYS A 25 3.43 -3.08 -5.72
CA CYS A 25 3.02 -3.31 -4.34
C CYS A 25 4.15 -3.01 -3.35
N GLY A 26 3.79 -2.90 -2.07
CA GLY A 26 4.75 -2.78 -1.00
C GLY A 26 4.14 -2.73 0.40
N ILE A 27 5.01 -2.57 1.39
CA ILE A 27 4.67 -2.55 2.82
C ILE A 27 5.04 -1.18 3.39
N LEU A 28 4.15 -0.62 4.22
CA LEU A 28 4.39 0.59 5.00
C LEU A 28 4.61 0.24 6.47
N GLY A 29 5.72 0.71 7.02
CA GLY A 29 6.11 0.57 8.42
C GLY A 29 5.93 1.86 9.20
N GLY A 30 5.67 1.76 10.50
CA GLY A 30 5.54 2.94 11.36
C GLY A 30 5.28 2.62 12.82
N LYS A 31 4.88 3.64 13.58
CA LYS A 31 4.48 3.54 14.99
C LYS A 31 3.10 4.19 15.18
N GLY A 32 2.23 3.53 15.94
CA GLY A 32 0.85 3.99 16.15
C GLY A 32 0.08 4.00 14.83
N ASN A 33 -0.25 5.19 14.32
CA ASN A 33 -0.88 5.38 13.01
C ASN A 33 -0.04 6.26 12.06
N CYS A 34 1.23 6.50 12.39
CA CYS A 34 2.14 7.33 11.60
C CYS A 34 3.14 6.45 10.85
N VAL A 35 3.08 6.52 9.52
CA VAL A 35 4.01 5.85 8.61
C VAL A 35 5.37 6.56 8.65
N SER A 36 6.44 5.80 8.75
CA SER A 36 7.82 6.30 8.74
C SER A 36 8.77 5.51 7.86
N ALA A 37 8.33 4.37 7.32
CA ALA A 37 9.11 3.53 6.42
C ALA A 37 8.26 2.99 5.26
N ILE A 38 8.89 2.84 4.10
CA ILE A 38 8.32 2.24 2.90
C ILE A 38 9.25 1.15 2.40
N TYR A 39 8.67 -0.01 2.09
CA TYR A 39 9.35 -1.17 1.53
C TYR A 39 8.66 -1.57 0.23
N PRO A 40 9.13 -1.08 -0.92
CA PRO A 40 8.69 -1.56 -2.23
C PRO A 40 8.93 -3.06 -2.36
N MET A 41 7.96 -3.78 -2.89
CA MET A 41 8.00 -5.23 -3.07
C MET A 41 7.82 -5.59 -4.55
N THR A 42 8.42 -6.69 -4.95
CA THR A 42 8.23 -7.26 -6.28
C THR A 42 6.82 -7.86 -6.40
N ASN A 43 6.07 -7.39 -7.39
CA ASN A 43 4.83 -8.06 -7.82
C ASN A 43 5.19 -9.25 -8.71
N THR A 44 5.02 -10.48 -8.19
CA THR A 44 5.36 -11.70 -8.93
C THR A 44 4.37 -12.06 -10.04
N ASP A 45 3.15 -11.50 -9.99
CA ASP A 45 2.14 -11.73 -11.03
C ASP A 45 2.42 -10.90 -12.29
N ALA A 46 3.17 -9.79 -12.15
CA ALA A 46 3.43 -8.83 -13.23
C ALA A 46 2.16 -8.49 -14.04
N SER A 47 1.04 -8.36 -13.33
CA SER A 47 -0.30 -8.21 -13.89
C SER A 47 -0.73 -6.74 -13.86
N HIS A 48 -1.67 -6.39 -14.75
CA HIS A 48 -2.31 -5.06 -14.81
C HIS A 48 -3.39 -4.86 -13.74
N GLU A 49 -3.89 -5.96 -13.16
CA GLU A 49 -5.06 -5.93 -12.26
C GLU A 49 -4.85 -6.72 -10.96
N HIS A 50 -3.70 -7.38 -10.82
CA HIS A 50 -3.40 -8.22 -9.65
C HIS A 50 -1.97 -8.00 -9.17
N PHE A 51 -1.79 -8.21 -7.87
CA PHE A 51 -0.47 -8.34 -7.28
C PHE A 51 -0.35 -9.55 -6.35
N MET A 52 0.82 -10.15 -6.39
CA MET A 52 1.30 -11.08 -5.37
C MET A 52 2.68 -10.61 -4.94
N MET A 53 2.85 -10.29 -3.65
CA MET A 53 4.17 -9.93 -3.12
C MET A 53 5.10 -11.14 -3.10
N ASP A 54 6.33 -10.98 -3.59
CA ASP A 54 7.34 -12.04 -3.52
C ASP A 54 7.56 -12.50 -2.07
N PRO A 55 7.23 -13.76 -1.72
CA PRO A 55 7.39 -14.28 -0.36
C PRO A 55 8.84 -14.22 0.15
N ARG A 56 9.83 -14.23 -0.75
CA ARG A 56 11.26 -14.18 -0.41
C ARG A 56 11.67 -12.81 0.16
N GLU A 57 10.96 -11.76 -0.24
CA GLU A 57 11.21 -10.39 0.22
C GLU A 57 10.50 -10.07 1.55
N GLN A 58 9.42 -10.79 1.87
CA GLN A 58 8.60 -10.53 3.07
C GLN A 58 9.39 -10.72 4.37
N PHE A 59 10.20 -11.78 4.46
CA PHE A 59 10.98 -12.06 5.67
C PHE A 59 12.04 -10.97 5.97
N PRO A 60 12.88 -10.53 5.02
CA PRO A 60 13.75 -9.38 5.20
C PRO A 60 13.02 -8.11 5.67
N VAL A 61 11.85 -7.80 5.09
CA VAL A 61 11.07 -6.62 5.47
C VAL A 61 10.55 -6.72 6.91
N VAL A 62 9.96 -7.86 7.28
CA VAL A 62 9.51 -8.08 8.67
C VAL A 62 10.69 -8.00 9.66
N LYS A 63 11.87 -8.50 9.27
CA LYS A 63 13.08 -8.36 10.07
C LYS A 63 13.50 -6.89 10.21
N ALA A 64 13.48 -6.11 9.14
CA ALA A 64 13.82 -4.69 9.15
C ALA A 64 12.87 -3.88 10.04
N LEU A 65 11.55 -4.13 9.93
CA LEU A 65 10.53 -3.53 10.79
C LEU A 65 10.86 -3.79 12.26
N ARG A 66 11.12 -5.04 12.63
CA ARG A 66 11.48 -5.43 14.01
C ARG A 66 12.75 -4.73 14.51
N LEU A 67 13.80 -4.67 13.69
CA LEU A 67 15.07 -4.04 14.07
C LEU A 67 14.92 -2.52 14.31
N GLN A 68 13.98 -1.89 13.64
CA GLN A 68 13.68 -0.47 13.79
C GLN A 68 12.55 -0.19 14.80
N GLU A 69 12.08 -1.23 15.51
CA GLU A 69 10.91 -1.19 16.40
C GLU A 69 9.64 -0.64 15.73
N LEU A 70 9.51 -0.86 14.43
CA LEU A 70 8.34 -0.50 13.65
C LEU A 70 7.38 -1.69 13.55
N VAL A 71 6.10 -1.37 13.39
CA VAL A 71 5.07 -2.34 13.03
C VAL A 71 4.66 -2.13 11.57
N MET A 72 4.15 -3.19 10.95
CA MET A 72 3.47 -3.07 9.66
C MET A 72 2.16 -2.31 9.87
N LEU A 73 2.05 -1.12 9.28
CA LEU A 73 0.83 -0.31 9.37
C LEU A 73 -0.07 -0.50 8.16
N ALA A 74 0.52 -0.73 6.99
CA ALA A 74 -0.26 -0.93 5.78
C ALA A 74 0.44 -1.83 4.77
N VAL A 75 -0.39 -2.44 3.93
CA VAL A 75 0.00 -2.92 2.60
C VAL A 75 -0.50 -1.90 1.59
N TYR A 76 0.29 -1.62 0.56
CA TYR A 76 -0.16 -0.81 -0.56
C TYR A 76 0.04 -1.50 -1.89
N HIS A 77 -0.80 -1.13 -2.86
CA HIS A 77 -0.64 -1.48 -4.25
C HIS A 77 -1.20 -0.38 -5.17
N SER A 78 -0.88 -0.46 -6.46
CA SER A 78 -1.36 0.50 -7.45
C SER A 78 -2.38 -0.11 -8.39
N HIS A 79 -3.40 0.66 -8.75
CA HIS A 79 -4.31 0.37 -9.85
C HIS A 79 -3.93 1.20 -11.08
N PRO A 80 -3.46 0.59 -12.17
CA PRO A 80 -3.00 1.31 -13.36
C PRO A 80 -4.10 2.09 -14.08
N ALA A 81 -5.33 1.56 -14.10
CA ALA A 81 -6.43 2.11 -14.90
C ALA A 81 -7.77 2.24 -14.14
N THR A 82 -7.86 1.74 -12.91
CA THR A 82 -9.11 1.75 -12.14
C THR A 82 -9.02 2.67 -10.92
N PRO A 83 -10.16 3.20 -10.43
CA PRO A 83 -10.17 4.08 -9.26
C PRO A 83 -9.58 3.42 -8.01
N ALA A 84 -9.20 4.24 -7.04
CA ALA A 84 -8.67 3.78 -5.76
C ALA A 84 -9.79 3.17 -4.91
N ARG A 85 -10.10 1.89 -5.12
CA ARG A 85 -11.10 1.10 -4.39
C ARG A 85 -10.59 -0.33 -4.23
N LEU A 86 -10.93 -1.00 -3.13
CA LEU A 86 -10.65 -2.43 -3.02
C LEU A 86 -11.52 -3.21 -4.02
N SER A 87 -10.91 -4.10 -4.79
CA SER A 87 -11.59 -5.11 -5.59
C SER A 87 -12.05 -6.28 -4.71
N ASP A 88 -12.94 -7.13 -5.25
CA ASP A 88 -13.32 -8.36 -4.54
C ASP A 88 -12.12 -9.31 -4.35
N GLU A 89 -11.15 -9.27 -5.27
CA GLU A 89 -9.87 -9.99 -5.17
C GLU A 89 -9.08 -9.50 -3.95
N ASP A 90 -8.91 -8.19 -3.83
CA ASP A 90 -8.16 -7.58 -2.72
C ASP A 90 -8.75 -7.97 -1.38
N ILE A 91 -10.09 -7.95 -1.27
CA ILE A 91 -10.80 -8.35 -0.04
C ILE A 91 -10.60 -9.84 0.26
N ARG A 92 -10.56 -10.71 -0.76
CA ARG A 92 -10.27 -12.14 -0.59
C ARG A 92 -8.83 -12.40 -0.15
N LEU A 93 -7.89 -11.61 -0.66
CA LEU A 93 -6.45 -11.77 -0.39
C LEU A 93 -5.98 -11.04 0.86
N ALA A 94 -6.77 -10.09 1.37
CA ALA A 94 -6.55 -9.37 2.61
C ALA A 94 -6.64 -10.28 3.84
N ARG A 95 -5.51 -10.91 4.17
CA ARG A 95 -5.39 -11.88 5.28
C ARG A 95 -4.69 -11.33 6.51
N THR A 96 -4.12 -10.13 6.43
CA THR A 96 -3.43 -9.50 7.55
C THR A 96 -4.44 -8.69 8.36
N PRO A 97 -4.75 -9.10 9.60
CA PRO A 97 -5.67 -8.34 10.44
C PRO A 97 -5.05 -7.00 10.86
N ASP A 98 -5.91 -6.03 11.18
CA ASP A 98 -5.56 -4.78 11.86
C ASP A 98 -4.58 -3.85 11.14
N ILE A 99 -4.38 -4.03 9.83
CA ILE A 99 -3.60 -3.10 9.00
C ILE A 99 -4.50 -2.30 8.05
N SER A 100 -3.94 -1.21 7.52
CA SER A 100 -4.54 -0.44 6.45
C SER A 100 -4.19 -1.03 5.08
N TYR A 101 -5.07 -0.84 4.10
CA TYR A 101 -4.87 -1.16 2.70
C TYR A 101 -4.87 0.14 1.91
N VAL A 102 -3.73 0.54 1.37
CA VAL A 102 -3.56 1.80 0.64
C VAL A 102 -3.53 1.52 -0.85
N ILE A 103 -4.36 2.23 -1.61
CA ILE A 103 -4.46 2.05 -3.06
C ILE A 103 -4.03 3.33 -3.75
N VAL A 104 -3.09 3.21 -4.68
CA VAL A 104 -2.64 4.29 -5.57
C VAL A 104 -3.28 4.10 -6.94
N SER A 105 -4.24 4.92 -7.29
CA SER A 105 -4.90 4.91 -8.60
C SER A 105 -4.18 5.82 -9.59
N LEU A 106 -3.86 5.27 -10.75
CA LEU A 106 -3.38 6.00 -11.93
C LEU A 106 -4.45 6.13 -13.02
N ALA A 107 -5.74 5.92 -12.68
CA ALA A 107 -6.85 6.06 -13.63
C ALA A 107 -6.86 7.44 -14.34
N ASP A 108 -6.45 8.50 -13.63
CA ASP A 108 -5.97 9.75 -14.23
C ASP A 108 -4.46 9.87 -13.94
N PRO A 109 -3.58 9.61 -14.94
CA PRO A 109 -2.13 9.69 -14.73
C PRO A 109 -1.63 11.09 -14.32
N SER A 110 -2.39 12.14 -14.69
CA SER A 110 -2.07 13.53 -14.39
C SER A 110 -2.45 13.91 -12.95
N ALA A 111 -3.42 13.20 -12.36
CA ALA A 111 -3.89 13.39 -11.00
C ALA A 111 -4.03 12.04 -10.26
N PRO A 112 -2.92 11.40 -9.87
CA PRO A 112 -2.96 10.16 -9.09
C PRO A 112 -3.76 10.33 -7.79
N GLU A 113 -4.63 9.37 -7.50
CA GLU A 113 -5.44 9.35 -6.29
C GLU A 113 -4.92 8.30 -5.33
N VAL A 114 -4.77 8.63 -4.05
CA VAL A 114 -4.36 7.67 -3.02
C VAL A 114 -5.42 7.59 -1.94
N ARG A 115 -5.91 6.39 -1.64
CA ARG A 115 -6.92 6.15 -0.60
C ARG A 115 -6.51 5.04 0.34
N SER A 116 -6.93 5.15 1.61
CA SER A 116 -6.73 4.11 2.62
C SER A 116 -8.05 3.44 2.96
N PHE A 117 -7.98 2.13 3.22
CA PHE A 117 -9.11 1.30 3.60
C PHE A 117 -8.74 0.42 4.78
N ARG A 118 -9.72 0.08 5.61
CA ARG A 118 -9.62 -1.00 6.60
C ARG A 118 -10.63 -2.07 6.30
N ILE A 119 -10.25 -3.31 6.60
CA ILE A 119 -11.14 -4.45 6.48
C ILE A 119 -11.39 -4.99 7.88
N ALA A 120 -12.64 -4.91 8.33
CA ALA A 120 -13.11 -5.43 9.61
C ALA A 120 -14.37 -6.26 9.37
N ASP A 121 -14.45 -7.46 9.95
CA ASP A 121 -15.59 -8.37 9.77
C ASP A 121 -15.97 -8.62 8.30
N LYS A 122 -14.97 -8.74 7.42
CA LYS A 122 -15.12 -8.86 5.95
C LYS A 122 -15.81 -7.67 5.28
N LYS A 123 -15.93 -6.53 5.97
CA LYS A 123 -16.47 -5.28 5.43
C LYS A 123 -15.34 -4.29 5.20
N VAL A 124 -15.42 -3.60 4.07
CA VAL A 124 -14.50 -2.53 3.72
C VAL A 124 -14.99 -1.22 4.31
N HIS A 125 -14.10 -0.51 4.98
CA HIS A 125 -14.32 0.81 5.53
C HIS A 125 -13.30 1.77 4.93
N SER A 126 -13.77 2.92 4.40
CA SER A 126 -12.85 4.00 4.03
C SER A 126 -12.16 4.51 5.27
N GLU A 127 -10.85 4.69 5.21
CA GLU A 127 -10.05 5.29 6.27
C GLU A 127 -9.53 6.66 5.82
N GLU A 128 -9.63 7.66 6.69
CA GLU A 128 -8.98 8.96 6.45
C GLU A 128 -7.46 8.78 6.35
N LEU A 129 -6.91 9.20 5.21
CA LEU A 129 -5.47 9.33 4.98
C LEU A 129 -5.10 10.81 5.11
N ARG A 130 -4.20 11.13 6.05
CA ARG A 130 -3.71 12.49 6.26
C ARG A 130 -2.25 12.59 5.83
N ILE A 131 -1.98 13.48 4.87
CA ILE A 131 -0.62 13.78 4.44
C ILE A 131 -0.02 14.82 5.39
N ILE A 132 1.17 14.55 5.89
CA ILE A 132 1.93 15.43 6.79
C ILE A 132 3.17 15.97 6.07
N HIS A 133 3.51 17.23 6.33
CA HIS A 133 4.51 18.01 5.59
C HIS A 133 5.74 18.39 6.44
N ASP A 134 6.00 17.64 7.52
CA ASP A 134 7.10 17.91 8.47
C ASP A 134 8.46 18.16 7.78
#